data_AF-A0A9R0IDH3-F1
#
_entry.id   AF-A0A9R0IDH3-F1
#
_cell.length_a   1.000
_cell.length_b   1.000
_cell.length_c   1.000
_cell.angle_alpha   90.00
_cell.angle_beta   90.00
_cell.angle_gamma   90.00
#
_symmetry.space_group_name_H-M   'P 1'
#
loop_
_entity.id
_entity.type
_entity.pdbx_description
1 polymer ?
#
loop_
_entity_poly.entity_id
_entity_poly.type
_entity_poly.pdbx_seq_one_letter_code
_entity_poly.pdbx_strand_id
1 'polypeptide(L)'
;MYVTRGLSLYRKDPSSLSIRPPDYAPNTGVLAITDEVSEDQDSYCWGACDYKKVKTLPFPQNKILSVVHSSDIRDPTITKVWFLPVVGEPLSAHRYYIIRAKGHHKGKACTSSIKADICSCCCYTDFINDIKPRPFDYRDIYQQFEIRRYHGGGFYAKSVAYDGVPPRFLRKKGWEVRVHRSIRGNIQDALGLDESVQASLPPPPSYPLPPQNQHAAVVVGRWYCPFLFLREEAKLWRHMKKSMFYEITLEQYWEEIYSRANKGEEEDETIVIDALVKREEALLYGTEAMIEVKPVPGFVCFTVPNDSGNGNKVRLGMGLAVFEAMRGIQVERGWMEEQEHDVRVERVEESGRRRRENMKWKRFGCYVLVESFLVRRIDGILIMKYNFKHTHKIQCKWD
;
A
#
# COMPACT_ATOMS: atom_id res chain seq x y z
N MET A 1 1.94 0.28 -4.30
CA MET A 1 1.86 0.78 -2.90
C MET A 1 2.05 2.30 -2.91
N TYR A 2 1.78 3.05 -1.84
CA TYR A 2 1.97 4.51 -1.86
C TYR A 2 2.94 5.03 -0.82
N VAL A 3 3.83 5.91 -1.24
CA VAL A 3 4.62 6.77 -0.34
C VAL A 3 3.81 8.03 -0.01
N THR A 4 4.05 8.65 1.13
CA THR A 4 3.38 9.89 1.56
C THR A 4 4.40 11.01 1.72
N ARG A 5 4.00 12.22 1.32
CA ARG A 5 4.78 13.45 1.55
C ARG A 5 3.83 14.58 1.94
N GLY A 6 4.31 15.49 2.78
CA GLY A 6 3.60 16.71 3.15
C GLY A 6 3.26 17.60 1.95
N LEU A 7 2.04 18.12 1.90
CA LEU A 7 1.57 19.01 0.84
C LEU A 7 2.34 20.32 0.81
N SER A 8 2.84 20.80 1.96
CA SER A 8 3.65 22.02 2.02
C SER A 8 4.97 21.91 1.25
N LEU A 9 5.55 20.71 1.17
CA LEU A 9 6.78 20.44 0.44
C LEU A 9 6.60 20.78 -1.05
N TYR A 10 5.53 20.28 -1.67
CA TYR A 10 5.23 20.55 -3.08
C TYR A 10 4.86 22.01 -3.36
N ARG A 11 4.32 22.72 -2.37
CA ARG A 11 4.02 24.15 -2.50
C ARG A 11 5.28 25.00 -2.47
N LYS A 12 6.25 24.63 -1.63
CA LYS A 12 7.55 25.30 -1.52
C LYS A 12 8.42 25.02 -2.74
N ASP A 13 8.44 23.76 -3.19
CA ASP A 13 9.21 23.34 -4.36
C ASP A 13 8.31 22.58 -5.36
N PRO A 14 7.73 23.27 -6.35
CA PRO A 14 6.93 22.63 -7.39
C PRO A 14 7.69 21.64 -8.27
N SER A 15 9.03 21.71 -8.33
CA SER A 15 9.82 20.80 -9.15
C SER A 15 9.74 19.37 -8.63
N SER A 16 9.61 19.20 -7.31
CA SER A 16 9.39 17.91 -6.64
C SER A 16 8.13 17.16 -7.10
N LEU A 17 7.14 17.84 -7.70
CA LEU A 17 5.96 17.18 -8.27
C LEU A 17 6.28 16.30 -9.47
N SER A 18 7.38 16.57 -10.16
CA SER A 18 7.82 15.82 -11.34
C SER A 18 8.70 14.63 -11.00
N ILE A 19 9.12 14.50 -9.74
CA ILE A 19 9.86 13.33 -9.27
C ILE A 19 8.93 12.13 -9.40
N ARG A 20 9.39 11.11 -10.14
CA ARG A 20 8.66 9.86 -10.27
C ARG A 20 8.71 9.08 -8.94
N PRO A 21 7.67 8.28 -8.65
CA PRO A 21 7.77 7.28 -7.60
C PRO A 21 9.02 6.42 -7.82
N PRO A 22 9.70 5.97 -6.75
CA PRO A 22 10.91 5.17 -6.89
C PRO A 22 10.72 3.93 -7.77
N ASP A 23 11.71 3.63 -8.62
CA ASP A 23 11.63 2.57 -9.63
C ASP A 23 11.75 1.15 -9.02
N TYR A 24 12.18 1.02 -7.76
CA TYR A 24 12.40 -0.27 -7.09
C TYR A 24 11.14 -1.13 -6.93
N ALA A 25 9.95 -0.57 -7.18
CA ALA A 25 8.69 -1.30 -7.07
C ALA A 25 7.68 -0.84 -8.13
N PRO A 26 7.17 -1.75 -8.99
CA PRO A 26 6.13 -1.41 -9.94
C PRO A 26 4.88 -0.92 -9.23
N ASN A 27 4.08 -0.09 -9.89
CA ASN A 27 2.80 0.42 -9.36
C ASN A 27 2.94 1.15 -8.01
N THR A 28 4.08 1.81 -7.76
CA THR A 28 4.25 2.72 -6.63
C THR A 28 3.65 4.07 -6.96
N GLY A 29 2.88 4.65 -6.04
CA GLY A 29 2.26 5.97 -6.17
C GLY A 29 2.70 6.90 -5.05
N VAL A 30 2.35 8.18 -5.19
CA VAL A 30 2.65 9.22 -4.19
C VAL A 30 1.35 9.83 -3.70
N LEU A 31 1.21 9.99 -2.39
CA LEU A 31 0.09 10.71 -1.75
C LEU A 31 0.60 12.04 -1.20
N ALA A 32 -0.06 13.13 -1.55
CA ALA A 32 0.15 14.43 -0.93
C ALA A 32 -0.80 14.57 0.27
N ILE A 33 -0.24 14.66 1.46
CA ILE A 33 -0.98 14.69 2.73
C ILE A 33 -0.96 16.12 3.27
N THR A 34 -2.10 16.65 3.71
CA THR A 34 -2.07 17.97 4.39
C THR A 34 -1.34 17.83 5.72
N ASP A 35 -0.28 18.63 5.87
CA ASP A 35 0.53 18.81 7.07
C ASP A 35 0.11 20.11 7.80
N GLU A 36 0.61 20.33 9.02
CA GLU A 36 0.27 21.52 9.83
C GLU A 36 0.49 22.82 9.05
N VAL A 37 1.63 22.95 8.37
CA VAL A 37 1.98 24.14 7.59
C VAL A 37 0.98 24.41 6.46
N SER A 38 0.54 23.37 5.75
CA SER A 38 -0.45 23.51 4.68
C SER A 38 -1.88 23.69 5.21
N GLU A 39 -2.20 23.17 6.39
CA GLU A 39 -3.47 23.49 7.06
C GLU A 39 -3.55 24.95 7.46
N ASP A 40 -2.46 25.51 8.00
CA ASP A 40 -2.37 26.93 8.37
C ASP A 40 -2.47 27.84 7.14
N GLN A 41 -1.80 27.49 6.05
CA GLN A 41 -1.91 28.21 4.78
C GLN A 41 -3.33 28.19 4.19
N ASP A 42 -4.08 27.11 4.42
CA ASP A 42 -5.43 26.94 3.92
C ASP A 42 -6.49 27.53 4.88
N SER A 43 -6.11 27.88 6.11
CA SER A 43 -6.93 28.50 7.14
C SER A 43 -6.87 30.02 7.03
N TYR A 44 -7.82 30.61 6.31
CA TYR A 44 -8.01 32.08 6.35
C TYR A 44 -8.72 32.48 7.65
N CYS A 45 -8.33 33.64 8.21
CA CYS A 45 -8.95 34.25 9.40
C CYS A 45 -8.82 33.46 10.71
N TRP A 46 -7.62 32.99 11.09
CA TRP A 46 -7.37 32.38 12.41
C TRP A 46 -8.33 31.22 12.75
N GLY A 47 -8.72 30.43 11.75
CA GLY A 47 -9.66 29.30 11.92
C GLY A 47 -11.15 29.66 11.98
N ALA A 48 -11.53 30.93 11.82
CA ALA A 48 -12.93 31.38 11.94
C ALA A 48 -13.77 31.20 10.66
N CYS A 49 -13.13 30.99 9.49
CA CYS A 49 -13.85 30.81 8.23
C CYS A 49 -13.82 29.35 7.75
N ASP A 50 -14.98 28.69 7.75
CA ASP A 50 -15.18 27.29 7.30
C ASP A 50 -14.99 27.06 5.78
N TYR A 51 -14.63 28.09 5.02
CA TYR A 51 -14.47 28.02 3.56
C TYR A 51 -13.09 27.48 3.16
N LYS A 52 -12.85 26.17 3.39
CA LYS A 52 -11.62 25.47 2.95
C LYS A 52 -11.67 25.14 1.45
N LYS A 53 -11.64 26.18 0.60
CA LYS A 53 -11.58 26.06 -0.88
C LYS A 53 -10.17 25.63 -1.30
N VAL A 54 -10.06 24.54 -2.04
CA VAL A 54 -8.79 24.06 -2.59
C VAL A 54 -8.58 24.70 -3.96
N LYS A 55 -7.60 25.58 -4.09
CA LYS A 55 -7.32 26.36 -5.31
C LYS A 55 -6.20 25.78 -6.17
N THR A 56 -5.35 24.94 -5.60
CA THR A 56 -4.11 24.46 -6.22
C THR A 56 -4.09 22.93 -6.31
N LEU A 57 -3.28 22.42 -7.24
CA LEU A 57 -2.94 21.01 -7.36
C LEU A 57 -1.55 20.81 -6.72
N PRO A 58 -1.22 19.60 -6.22
CA PRO A 58 -2.08 18.42 -6.14
C PRO A 58 -3.16 18.55 -5.07
N PHE A 59 -4.27 17.83 -5.23
CA PHE A 59 -5.30 17.76 -4.18
C PHE A 59 -4.80 16.96 -2.97
N PRO A 60 -5.25 17.26 -1.73
CA PRO A 60 -4.86 16.47 -0.55
C PRO A 60 -5.56 15.10 -0.51
N GLN A 61 -4.79 14.02 -0.30
CA GLN A 61 -5.29 12.65 -0.27
C GLN A 61 -5.84 12.20 1.08
N ASN A 62 -5.50 12.90 2.17
CA ASN A 62 -6.07 12.66 3.51
C ASN A 62 -7.43 13.36 3.72
N LYS A 63 -8.06 13.89 2.66
CA LYS A 63 -9.33 14.62 2.73
C LYS A 63 -10.33 14.09 1.71
N ILE A 64 -11.61 14.08 2.10
CA ILE A 64 -12.73 13.93 1.16
C ILE A 64 -13.08 15.32 0.66
N LEU A 65 -13.19 15.47 -0.65
CA LEU A 65 -13.42 16.75 -1.31
C LEU A 65 -14.83 16.80 -1.92
N SER A 66 -15.35 18.01 -2.05
CA SER A 66 -16.61 18.33 -2.73
C SER A 66 -16.29 19.04 -4.02
N VAL A 67 -16.71 18.47 -5.16
CA VAL A 67 -16.77 19.15 -6.45
C VAL A 67 -18.07 19.94 -6.49
N VAL A 68 -17.97 21.25 -6.59
CA VAL A 68 -19.09 22.20 -6.52
C VAL A 68 -19.20 22.95 -7.83
N HIS A 69 -20.39 22.89 -8.43
CA HIS A 69 -20.77 23.82 -9.50
C HIS A 69 -21.68 24.88 -8.90
N SER A 70 -21.18 26.10 -8.74
CA SER A 70 -22.01 27.26 -8.47
C SER A 70 -22.83 27.62 -9.73
N SER A 71 -24.05 28.05 -9.50
CA SER A 71 -24.96 28.57 -10.51
C SER A 71 -25.74 29.70 -9.84
N ASP A 72 -25.79 30.88 -10.42
CA ASP A 72 -26.45 32.03 -9.79
C ASP A 72 -27.96 31.84 -9.63
N ILE A 73 -28.53 30.91 -10.43
CA ILE A 73 -29.98 30.67 -10.53
C ILE A 73 -30.43 29.38 -9.80
N ARG A 74 -29.52 28.45 -9.49
CA ARG A 74 -29.88 27.12 -8.97
C ARG A 74 -28.98 26.71 -7.81
N ASP A 75 -29.54 25.92 -6.91
CA ASP A 75 -28.77 25.30 -5.83
C ASP A 75 -27.52 24.61 -6.39
N PRO A 76 -26.36 24.83 -5.74
CA PRO A 76 -25.11 24.30 -6.23
C PRO A 76 -25.16 22.77 -6.25
N THR A 77 -24.83 22.16 -7.40
CA THR A 77 -24.69 20.71 -7.46
C THR A 77 -23.38 20.32 -6.77
N ILE A 78 -23.48 19.52 -5.70
CA ILE A 78 -22.34 19.10 -4.88
C ILE A 78 -22.13 17.61 -5.01
N THR A 79 -20.95 17.23 -5.49
CA THR A 79 -20.52 15.83 -5.57
C THR A 79 -19.33 15.58 -4.65
N LYS A 80 -19.50 14.67 -3.69
CA LYS A 80 -18.45 14.29 -2.74
C LYS A 80 -17.61 13.15 -3.29
N VAL A 81 -16.31 13.37 -3.41
CA VAL A 81 -15.35 12.45 -4.02
C VAL A 81 -14.05 12.40 -3.25
N TRP A 82 -13.28 11.35 -3.52
CA TRP A 82 -11.90 11.21 -3.09
C TRP A 82 -11.03 11.09 -4.33
N PHE A 83 -10.00 11.93 -4.42
CA PHE A 83 -9.05 11.96 -5.53
C PHE A 83 -7.81 11.17 -5.13
N LEU A 84 -7.64 10.00 -5.73
CA LEU A 84 -6.49 9.14 -5.53
C LEU A 84 -5.54 9.27 -6.74
N PRO A 85 -4.29 9.73 -6.57
CA PRO A 85 -3.32 9.79 -7.65
C PRO A 85 -3.14 8.44 -8.34
N VAL A 86 -2.91 8.46 -9.65
CA VAL A 86 -2.64 7.24 -10.42
C VAL A 86 -1.28 6.66 -10.02
N VAL A 87 -1.20 5.33 -9.86
CA VAL A 87 0.07 4.63 -9.55
C VAL A 87 1.04 4.72 -10.74
N GLY A 88 2.34 4.77 -10.48
CA GLY A 88 3.38 4.82 -11.51
C GLY A 88 3.56 6.17 -12.20
N GLU A 89 2.75 7.18 -11.85
CA GLU A 89 2.79 8.51 -12.45
C GLU A 89 3.24 9.56 -11.42
N PRO A 90 4.00 10.59 -11.84
CA PRO A 90 4.33 11.73 -10.98
C PRO A 90 3.10 12.60 -10.69
N LEU A 91 3.11 13.34 -9.59
CA LEU A 91 1.98 14.22 -9.22
C LEU A 91 1.79 15.40 -10.20
N SER A 92 2.83 15.77 -10.95
CA SER A 92 2.77 16.77 -12.01
C SER A 92 1.92 16.35 -13.21
N ALA A 93 1.68 15.05 -13.41
CA ALA A 93 0.75 14.55 -14.42
C ALA A 93 -0.72 14.90 -14.10
N HIS A 94 -1.02 15.22 -12.83
CA HIS A 94 -2.37 15.57 -12.36
C HIS A 94 -3.44 14.53 -12.71
N ARG A 95 -3.04 13.26 -12.76
CA ARG A 95 -3.90 12.11 -13.05
C ARG A 95 -4.43 11.49 -11.77
N TYR A 96 -5.74 11.28 -11.71
CA TYR A 96 -6.42 10.74 -10.54
C TYR A 96 -7.46 9.70 -10.92
N TYR A 97 -7.60 8.68 -10.07
CA TYR A 97 -8.84 7.95 -9.90
C TYR A 97 -9.79 8.75 -9.01
N ILE A 98 -11.05 8.86 -9.42
CA ILE A 98 -12.05 9.67 -8.70
C ILE A 98 -13.10 8.75 -8.09
N ILE A 99 -13.07 8.60 -6.77
CA ILE A 99 -13.93 7.67 -6.04
C ILE A 99 -15.10 8.41 -5.41
N ARG A 100 -16.32 7.91 -5.60
CA ARG A 100 -17.52 8.49 -4.97
C ARG A 100 -17.49 8.31 -3.46
N ALA A 101 -17.66 9.39 -2.70
CA ALA A 101 -17.60 9.38 -1.23
C ALA A 101 -18.96 9.36 -0.52
N LYS A 102 -20.06 9.58 -1.25
CA LYS A 102 -21.43 9.57 -0.73
C LYS A 102 -22.42 9.01 -1.76
N GLY A 103 -23.57 8.55 -1.26
CA GLY A 103 -24.70 8.07 -2.06
C GLY A 103 -24.60 6.57 -2.38
N HIS A 104 -25.48 6.10 -3.26
CA HIS A 104 -25.58 4.69 -3.66
C HIS A 104 -24.27 4.14 -4.28
N HIS A 105 -23.50 5.00 -4.93
CA HIS A 105 -22.23 4.63 -5.58
C HIS A 105 -21.01 4.78 -4.67
N LYS A 106 -21.18 4.97 -3.35
CA LYS A 106 -20.06 5.17 -2.42
C LYS A 106 -19.03 4.04 -2.49
N GLY A 107 -17.76 4.39 -2.64
CA GLY A 107 -16.63 3.46 -2.78
C GLY A 107 -16.38 2.96 -4.20
N LYS A 108 -17.19 3.38 -5.20
CA LYS A 108 -16.99 3.05 -6.62
C LYS A 108 -16.23 4.16 -7.34
N ALA A 109 -15.46 3.80 -8.35
CA ALA A 109 -14.71 4.71 -9.20
C ALA A 109 -15.61 5.32 -10.28
N CYS A 110 -15.46 6.61 -10.53
CA CYS A 110 -16.07 7.26 -11.67
C CYS A 110 -15.44 6.72 -12.96
N THR A 111 -16.24 6.56 -14.01
CA THR A 111 -15.77 6.01 -15.29
C THR A 111 -16.25 6.90 -16.41
N SER A 112 -15.38 7.13 -17.38
CA SER A 112 -15.71 7.85 -18.61
C SER A 112 -16.64 7.01 -19.49
N SER A 113 -17.57 7.66 -20.19
CA SER A 113 -18.31 7.06 -21.31
C SER A 113 -17.41 7.02 -22.55
N ILE A 114 -17.75 6.23 -23.57
CA ILE A 114 -17.04 6.24 -24.85
C ILE A 114 -17.74 7.26 -25.77
N LYS A 115 -17.00 7.97 -26.63
CA LYS A 115 -17.59 8.91 -27.62
C LYS A 115 -18.63 8.24 -28.53
N ALA A 116 -18.47 6.96 -28.83
CA ALA A 116 -19.45 6.19 -29.60
C ALA A 116 -20.79 5.99 -28.86
N ASP A 117 -20.79 6.07 -27.53
CA ASP A 117 -22.00 5.97 -26.70
C ASP A 117 -22.78 7.30 -26.63
N ILE A 118 -22.31 8.35 -27.32
CA ILE A 118 -23.02 9.62 -27.42
C ILE A 118 -24.27 9.39 -28.26
N CYS A 119 -25.42 9.35 -27.61
CA CYS A 119 -26.70 9.25 -28.29
C CYS A 119 -26.98 10.57 -29.02
N SER A 120 -26.79 10.56 -30.34
CA SER A 120 -27.23 11.65 -31.21
C SER A 120 -28.75 11.57 -31.30
N CYS A 121 -29.45 12.43 -30.55
CA CYS A 121 -30.89 12.55 -30.62
C CYS A 121 -31.27 13.61 -31.67
N CYS A 122 -32.35 13.38 -32.42
CA CYS A 122 -32.82 14.15 -33.58
C CYS A 122 -33.25 15.62 -33.30
N CYS A 123 -32.88 16.19 -32.15
CA CYS A 123 -33.26 17.54 -31.71
C CYS A 123 -32.02 18.33 -31.22
N TYR A 124 -31.04 18.56 -32.10
CA TYR A 124 -29.91 19.52 -31.95
C TYR A 124 -29.15 19.57 -30.60
N THR A 125 -29.25 18.53 -29.77
CA THR A 125 -28.60 18.47 -28.45
C THR A 125 -28.07 17.06 -28.23
N ASP A 126 -26.74 16.91 -28.30
CA ASP A 126 -26.07 15.66 -27.97
C ASP A 126 -26.23 15.36 -26.47
N PHE A 127 -26.99 14.32 -26.14
CA PHE A 127 -27.17 13.87 -24.76
C PHE A 127 -26.26 12.69 -24.46
N ILE A 128 -25.23 12.95 -23.65
CA ILE A 128 -24.32 11.91 -23.18
C ILE A 128 -24.93 11.27 -21.94
N ASN A 129 -25.30 10.00 -22.07
CA ASN A 129 -25.66 9.17 -20.93
C ASN A 129 -24.38 8.80 -20.16
N ASP A 130 -24.14 9.49 -19.05
CA ASP A 130 -22.98 9.23 -18.20
C ASP A 130 -23.02 7.80 -17.66
N ILE A 131 -21.91 7.07 -17.83
CA ILE A 131 -21.77 5.76 -17.22
C ILE A 131 -21.76 5.90 -15.70
N LYS A 132 -22.56 5.04 -15.04
CA LYS A 132 -22.61 4.98 -13.58
C LYS A 132 -21.26 4.49 -13.03
N PRO A 133 -20.80 5.01 -11.87
CA PRO A 133 -19.56 4.58 -11.25
C PRO A 133 -19.48 3.06 -11.04
N ARG A 134 -18.33 2.47 -11.40
CA ARG A 134 -18.04 1.02 -11.43
C ARG A 134 -17.06 0.60 -10.32
N PRO A 135 -16.94 -0.70 -10.01
CA PRO A 135 -15.86 -1.19 -9.15
C PRO A 135 -14.50 -0.70 -9.65
N PHE A 136 -13.62 -0.33 -8.72
CA PHE A 136 -12.29 0.16 -9.02
C PHE A 136 -11.43 -0.90 -9.71
N ASP A 137 -10.81 -0.52 -10.83
CA ASP A 137 -9.72 -1.24 -11.49
C ASP A 137 -8.62 -0.24 -11.86
N TYR A 138 -7.41 -0.46 -11.35
CA TYR A 138 -6.28 0.45 -11.58
C TYR A 138 -5.78 0.40 -13.04
N ARG A 139 -6.08 -0.66 -13.78
CA ARG A 139 -5.65 -0.82 -15.18
C ARG A 139 -6.64 -0.19 -16.16
N ASP A 140 -7.84 0.16 -15.70
CA ASP A 140 -8.88 0.74 -16.52
C ASP A 140 -8.61 2.23 -16.79
N ILE A 141 -8.09 2.53 -17.97
CA ILE A 141 -7.78 3.89 -18.42
C ILE A 141 -9.01 4.82 -18.44
N TYR A 142 -10.24 4.29 -18.54
CA TYR A 142 -11.46 5.09 -18.50
C TYR A 142 -11.81 5.56 -17.08
N GLN A 143 -11.21 4.97 -16.05
CA GLN A 143 -11.34 5.41 -14.65
C GLN A 143 -10.29 6.47 -14.25
N GLN A 144 -9.36 6.80 -15.16
CA GLN A 144 -8.31 7.77 -14.94
C GLN A 144 -8.67 9.12 -15.57
N PHE A 145 -8.46 10.19 -14.81
CA PHE A 145 -8.80 11.54 -15.21
C PHE A 145 -7.62 12.49 -15.00
N GLU A 146 -7.31 13.28 -16.02
CA GLU A 146 -6.38 14.40 -15.91
C GLU A 146 -7.15 15.64 -15.46
N ILE A 147 -6.74 16.25 -14.35
CA ILE A 147 -7.35 17.48 -13.83
C ILE A 147 -6.57 18.69 -14.32
N ARG A 148 -7.27 19.65 -14.92
CA ARG A 148 -6.70 20.89 -15.44
C ARG A 148 -7.35 22.11 -14.80
N ARG A 149 -6.58 23.18 -14.67
CA ARG A 149 -7.11 24.49 -14.27
C ARG A 149 -7.89 25.12 -15.43
N TYR A 150 -8.98 25.78 -15.09
CA TYR A 150 -9.75 26.58 -16.04
C TYR A 150 -9.37 28.06 -15.92
N HIS A 151 -9.24 28.75 -17.06
CA HIS A 151 -8.77 30.15 -17.12
C HIS A 151 -9.68 31.11 -16.35
N GLY A 152 -10.99 30.85 -16.32
CA GLY A 152 -11.97 31.61 -15.53
C GLY A 152 -12.07 31.21 -14.06
N GLY A 153 -11.10 30.42 -13.55
CA GLY A 153 -11.10 29.90 -12.19
C GLY A 153 -11.70 28.50 -12.07
N GLY A 154 -11.26 27.76 -11.05
CA GLY A 154 -11.68 26.37 -10.83
C GLY A 154 -10.98 25.38 -11.76
N PHE A 155 -11.62 24.23 -11.97
CA PHE A 155 -11.02 23.08 -12.65
C PHE A 155 -11.97 22.46 -13.68
N TYR A 156 -11.41 21.58 -14.49
CA TYR A 156 -12.14 20.64 -15.32
C TYR A 156 -11.33 19.35 -15.48
N ALA A 157 -12.00 18.24 -15.77
CA ALA A 157 -11.33 16.97 -16.02
C ALA A 157 -11.36 16.61 -17.50
N LYS A 158 -10.29 15.96 -17.96
CA LYS A 158 -10.25 15.20 -19.21
C LYS A 158 -10.11 13.71 -18.90
N SER A 159 -10.64 12.86 -19.77
CA SER A 159 -10.35 11.43 -19.68
C SER A 159 -8.92 11.19 -20.15
N VAL A 160 -8.23 10.23 -19.54
CA VAL A 160 -6.94 9.75 -20.06
C VAL A 160 -7.14 8.90 -21.30
N ALA A 161 -8.28 8.19 -21.40
CA ALA A 161 -8.68 7.49 -22.62
C ALA A 161 -8.98 8.51 -23.75
N TYR A 162 -8.45 8.27 -24.95
CA TYR A 162 -8.53 9.20 -26.08
C TYR A 162 -9.96 9.44 -26.60
N ASP A 163 -10.80 8.42 -26.48
CA ASP A 163 -12.23 8.39 -26.80
C ASP A 163 -13.11 8.48 -25.55
N GLY A 164 -12.51 8.64 -24.37
CA GLY A 164 -13.22 8.77 -23.11
C GLY A 164 -13.84 10.15 -22.94
N VAL A 165 -15.12 10.18 -22.53
CA VAL A 165 -15.85 11.38 -22.13
C VAL A 165 -16.12 11.34 -20.63
N PRO A 166 -15.56 12.26 -19.82
CA PRO A 166 -15.80 12.26 -18.39
C PRO A 166 -17.27 12.51 -18.01
N PRO A 167 -17.71 12.01 -16.84
CA PRO A 167 -19.03 12.32 -16.29
C PRO A 167 -19.29 13.83 -16.21
N ARG A 168 -20.56 14.24 -16.32
CA ARG A 168 -20.99 15.64 -16.45
C ARG A 168 -20.40 16.57 -15.41
N PHE A 169 -20.38 16.13 -14.15
CA PHE A 169 -19.88 16.92 -13.04
C PHE A 169 -18.37 17.17 -13.10
N LEU A 170 -17.62 16.37 -13.88
CA LEU A 170 -16.18 16.52 -14.08
C LEU A 170 -15.84 17.22 -15.40
N ARG A 171 -16.59 16.95 -16.49
CA ARG A 171 -16.34 17.58 -17.80
C ARG A 171 -16.76 19.05 -17.88
N LYS A 172 -17.80 19.45 -17.14
CA LYS A 172 -18.25 20.85 -17.13
C LYS A 172 -17.12 21.71 -16.56
N LYS A 173 -16.76 22.80 -17.24
CA LYS A 173 -15.62 23.64 -16.85
C LYS A 173 -15.94 24.53 -15.65
N GLY A 174 -14.91 24.84 -14.87
CA GLY A 174 -14.96 25.85 -13.81
C GLY A 174 -15.52 25.35 -12.48
N TRP A 175 -15.55 24.03 -12.22
CA TRP A 175 -15.96 23.57 -10.89
C TRP A 175 -14.93 23.91 -9.82
N GLU A 176 -15.44 24.18 -8.63
CA GLU A 176 -14.64 24.46 -7.45
C GLU A 176 -14.46 23.19 -6.62
N VAL A 177 -13.37 23.16 -5.86
CA VAL A 177 -13.10 22.11 -4.89
C VAL A 177 -13.16 22.68 -3.49
N ARG A 178 -13.91 22.04 -2.62
CA ARG A 178 -13.98 22.38 -1.19
C ARG A 178 -13.67 21.15 -0.35
N VAL A 179 -12.94 21.32 0.75
CA VAL A 179 -12.77 20.23 1.71
C VAL A 179 -14.12 19.91 2.32
N HIS A 180 -14.56 18.65 2.24
CA HIS A 180 -15.77 18.21 2.90
C HIS A 180 -15.50 17.75 4.34
N ARG A 181 -14.48 16.90 4.51
CA ARG A 181 -14.02 16.39 5.81
C ARG A 181 -12.63 15.76 5.67
N SER A 182 -11.88 15.74 6.75
CA SER A 182 -10.65 14.94 6.85
C SER A 182 -10.98 13.45 6.98
N ILE A 183 -10.08 12.61 6.47
CA ILE A 183 -10.13 11.16 6.67
C ILE A 183 -9.70 10.85 8.12
N ARG A 184 -10.26 9.78 8.69
CA ARG A 184 -9.91 9.35 10.05
C ARG A 184 -8.59 8.59 10.04
N GLY A 185 -7.81 8.77 11.11
CA GLY A 185 -6.50 8.15 11.29
C GLY A 185 -5.37 9.11 10.93
N ASN A 186 -4.31 9.11 11.73
CA ASN A 186 -3.13 9.92 11.48
C ASN A 186 -2.27 9.22 10.42
N ILE A 187 -2.21 9.80 9.22
CA ILE A 187 -1.33 9.32 8.14
C ILE A 187 -0.01 10.04 8.31
N GLN A 188 1.02 9.30 8.69
CA GLN A 188 2.36 9.85 8.84
C GLN A 188 3.11 9.87 7.51
N ASP A 189 4.28 10.50 7.53
CA ASP A 189 5.21 10.42 6.42
C ASP A 189 5.76 8.99 6.28
N ALA A 190 5.72 8.49 5.06
CA ALA A 190 6.12 7.16 4.65
C ALA A 190 7.01 7.34 3.42
N LEU A 191 8.32 7.30 3.66
CA LEU A 191 9.31 7.63 2.63
C LEU A 191 9.47 6.54 1.57
N GLY A 192 8.95 5.34 1.86
CA GLY A 192 9.16 4.15 1.07
C GLY A 192 10.20 3.27 1.74
N LEU A 193 11.13 2.75 0.94
CA LEU A 193 12.30 2.03 1.42
C LEU A 193 13.29 3.02 2.04
N ASP A 194 13.84 2.69 3.20
CA ASP A 194 14.91 3.46 3.84
C ASP A 194 16.27 2.82 3.51
N GLU A 195 16.95 3.37 2.51
CA GLU A 195 18.25 2.89 2.04
C GLU A 195 19.34 2.95 3.13
N SER A 196 19.22 3.90 4.07
CA SER A 196 20.21 4.09 5.13
C SER A 196 20.13 2.99 6.20
N VAL A 197 18.91 2.61 6.57
CA VAL A 197 18.64 1.54 7.54
C VAL A 197 18.80 0.16 6.90
N GLN A 198 18.59 0.05 5.58
CA GLN A 198 18.76 -1.20 4.84
C GLN A 198 20.22 -1.70 4.83
N ALA A 199 21.21 -0.80 4.78
CA ALA A 199 22.61 -1.20 4.77
C ALA A 199 23.03 -1.90 6.06
N SER A 200 22.35 -1.60 7.17
CA SER A 200 22.50 -2.29 8.44
C SER A 200 21.57 -3.50 8.50
N LEU A 201 22.10 -4.71 8.30
CA LEU A 201 21.40 -5.94 8.67
C LEU A 201 20.95 -5.87 10.14
N PRO A 202 19.83 -6.51 10.52
CA PRO A 202 19.41 -6.56 11.91
C PRO A 202 20.54 -7.16 12.76
N PRO A 203 20.71 -6.68 14.01
CA PRO A 203 21.77 -7.16 14.88
C PRO A 203 21.71 -8.68 15.00
N PRO A 204 22.87 -9.35 15.05
CA PRO A 204 22.91 -10.80 15.15
C PRO A 204 22.17 -11.24 16.43
N PRO A 205 21.48 -12.39 16.42
CA PRO A 205 20.70 -12.86 17.56
C PRO A 205 21.57 -12.91 18.82
N SER A 206 21.14 -12.24 19.90
CA SER A 206 21.80 -12.27 21.21
C SER A 206 21.28 -13.44 22.05
N TYR A 207 22.14 -13.99 22.93
CA TYR A 207 21.73 -14.98 23.92
C TYR A 207 21.72 -14.33 25.31
N PRO A 208 20.72 -14.61 26.16
CA PRO A 208 19.50 -15.39 25.88
C PRO A 208 18.61 -14.71 24.83
N LEU A 209 17.86 -15.50 24.06
CA LEU A 209 16.92 -14.97 23.06
C LEU A 209 15.88 -14.10 23.78
N PRO A 210 15.56 -12.91 23.24
CA PRO A 210 14.46 -12.12 23.78
C PRO A 210 13.14 -12.92 23.68
N PRO A 211 12.14 -12.62 24.52
CA PRO A 211 10.81 -13.23 24.42
C PRO A 211 10.25 -13.14 22.99
N GLN A 212 9.45 -14.12 22.55
CA GLN A 212 8.86 -14.20 21.18
C GLN A 212 8.13 -12.93 20.69
N ASN A 213 7.81 -11.98 21.56
CA ASN A 213 7.16 -10.71 21.22
C ASN A 213 8.15 -9.54 21.07
N GLN A 214 9.45 -9.76 21.25
CA GLN A 214 10.54 -8.77 21.23
C GLN A 214 11.65 -9.17 20.24
N HIS A 215 11.28 -9.75 19.09
CA HIS A 215 12.25 -9.87 18.00
C HIS A 215 12.80 -8.48 17.69
N ALA A 216 14.12 -8.36 17.55
CA ALA A 216 14.81 -7.14 17.14
C ALA A 216 14.55 -6.86 15.65
N ALA A 217 13.28 -6.71 15.30
CA ALA A 217 12.84 -6.42 13.96
C ALA A 217 13.14 -4.96 13.63
N VAL A 218 13.84 -4.76 12.53
CA VAL A 218 14.19 -3.42 12.02
C VAL A 218 13.22 -3.06 10.91
N VAL A 219 12.51 -1.94 11.05
CA VAL A 219 11.63 -1.44 9.98
C VAL A 219 12.50 -0.78 8.91
N VAL A 220 12.57 -1.40 7.73
CA VAL A 220 13.37 -0.91 6.59
C VAL A 220 12.52 -0.22 5.52
N GLY A 221 11.20 -0.22 5.67
CA GLY A 221 10.36 0.55 4.78
C GLY A 221 8.93 0.73 5.28
N ARG A 222 8.30 1.83 4.86
CA ARG A 222 6.93 2.19 5.21
C ARG A 222 6.18 2.74 3.99
N TRP A 223 4.94 2.30 3.83
CA TRP A 223 4.02 2.72 2.79
C TRP A 223 2.59 2.74 3.32
N TYR A 224 1.69 3.37 2.56
CA TYR A 224 0.25 3.24 2.74
C TYR A 224 -0.41 2.57 1.54
N CYS A 225 -1.50 1.88 1.82
CA CYS A 225 -2.32 1.21 0.82
C CYS A 225 -3.78 1.66 0.94
N PRO A 226 -4.34 2.33 -0.07
CA PRO A 226 -5.77 2.58 -0.15
C PRO A 226 -6.60 1.31 -0.03
N PHE A 227 -7.74 1.40 0.65
CA PHE A 227 -8.70 0.29 0.75
C PHE A 227 -9.19 -0.24 -0.60
N LEU A 228 -9.04 0.52 -1.69
CA LEU A 228 -9.39 0.07 -3.04
C LEU A 228 -8.56 -1.15 -3.48
N PHE A 229 -7.33 -1.28 -2.98
CA PHE A 229 -6.44 -2.39 -3.27
C PHE A 229 -6.49 -3.49 -2.19
N LEU A 230 -7.30 -3.35 -1.14
CA LEU A 230 -7.46 -4.35 -0.08
C LEU A 230 -8.95 -4.63 0.16
N ARG A 231 -9.40 -5.81 -0.25
CA ARG A 231 -10.77 -6.29 -0.12
C ARG A 231 -10.86 -7.28 1.03
N GLU A 232 -11.30 -6.80 2.17
CA GLU A 232 -11.79 -7.67 3.24
C GLU A 232 -13.26 -8.01 2.97
N GLU A 233 -13.84 -8.95 3.73
CA GLU A 233 -15.22 -9.44 3.52
C GLU A 233 -16.33 -8.37 3.68
N ALA A 234 -15.99 -7.15 4.11
CA ALA A 234 -16.96 -6.08 4.26
C ALA A 234 -17.21 -5.31 2.94
N LYS A 235 -18.44 -4.81 2.78
CA LYS A 235 -18.82 -3.96 1.63
C LYS A 235 -17.93 -2.71 1.55
N LEU A 236 -17.52 -2.31 0.33
CA LEU A 236 -16.64 -1.15 0.06
C LEU A 236 -17.01 0.14 0.83
N TRP A 237 -18.31 0.44 0.95
CA TRP A 237 -18.77 1.65 1.65
C TRP A 237 -18.44 1.65 3.16
N ARG A 238 -18.31 0.47 3.77
CA ARG A 238 -17.91 0.26 5.17
C ARG A 238 -16.41 0.51 5.34
N HIS A 239 -15.57 0.00 4.44
CA HIS A 239 -14.14 0.32 4.40
C HIS A 239 -13.91 1.82 4.29
N MET A 240 -14.61 2.48 3.37
CA MET A 240 -14.54 3.94 3.23
C MET A 240 -15.01 4.73 4.49
N LYS A 241 -15.70 4.08 5.44
CA LYS A 241 -16.08 4.67 6.74
C LYS A 241 -15.08 4.34 7.84
N LYS A 242 -14.54 3.12 7.86
CA LYS A 242 -13.71 2.57 8.94
C LYS A 242 -12.20 2.71 8.68
N SER A 243 -11.75 2.32 7.49
CA SER A 243 -10.31 2.19 7.15
C SER A 243 -10.12 2.58 5.68
N MET A 244 -9.82 3.86 5.42
CA MET A 244 -9.52 4.36 4.06
C MET A 244 -8.12 3.93 3.60
N PHE A 245 -7.20 3.78 4.55
CA PHE A 245 -5.83 3.39 4.33
C PHE A 245 -5.45 2.26 5.29
N TYR A 246 -4.51 1.46 4.82
CA TYR A 246 -3.78 0.44 5.55
C TYR A 246 -2.32 0.86 5.54
N GLU A 247 -1.63 0.64 6.65
CA GLU A 247 -0.19 0.79 6.72
C GLU A 247 0.46 -0.51 6.24
N ILE A 248 1.51 -0.38 5.44
CA ILE A 248 2.38 -1.50 5.05
C ILE A 248 3.78 -1.16 5.53
N THR A 249 4.34 -2.00 6.39
CA THR A 249 5.75 -1.89 6.80
C THR A 249 6.52 -3.09 6.27
N LEU A 250 7.80 -2.88 5.95
CA LEU A 250 8.75 -3.97 5.67
C LEU A 250 9.70 -4.07 6.86
N GLU A 251 9.69 -5.22 7.52
CA GLU A 251 10.49 -5.51 8.71
C GLU A 251 11.54 -6.59 8.39
N GLN A 252 12.76 -6.41 8.90
CA GLN A 252 13.87 -7.37 8.81
C GLN A 252 14.15 -7.97 10.18
N TYR A 253 14.27 -9.30 10.26
CA TYR A 253 14.67 -9.99 11.49
C TYR A 253 15.33 -11.34 11.19
N TRP A 254 15.98 -11.92 12.20
CA TRP A 254 16.54 -13.27 12.14
C TRP A 254 15.54 -14.29 12.69
N GLU A 255 15.20 -15.31 11.90
CA GLU A 255 14.32 -16.42 12.30
C GLU A 255 15.15 -17.69 12.50
N GLU A 256 14.95 -18.39 13.60
CA GLU A 256 15.65 -19.65 13.89
C GLU A 256 15.08 -20.79 13.04
N ILE A 257 15.94 -21.42 12.22
CA ILE A 257 15.57 -22.56 11.37
C ILE A 257 16.06 -23.89 11.93
N TYR A 258 17.07 -23.85 12.81
CA TYR A 258 17.60 -25.03 13.48
C TYR A 258 18.23 -24.64 14.81
N SER A 259 18.08 -25.48 15.84
CA SER A 259 18.79 -25.33 17.09
C SER A 259 19.18 -26.68 17.68
N ARG A 260 20.31 -26.70 18.39
CA ARG A 260 20.82 -27.88 19.10
C ARG A 260 21.36 -27.47 20.46
N ALA A 261 20.92 -28.14 21.51
CA ALA A 261 21.50 -27.97 22.85
C ALA A 261 22.59 -29.01 23.08
N ASN A 262 23.66 -28.63 23.78
CA ASN A 262 24.70 -29.56 24.20
C ASN A 262 24.21 -30.35 25.42
N LYS A 263 24.12 -31.67 25.29
CA LYS A 263 23.75 -32.57 26.40
C LYS A 263 24.94 -33.02 27.23
N GLY A 264 26.17 -32.68 26.83
CA GLY A 264 27.40 -33.00 27.57
C GLY A 264 27.85 -34.46 27.48
N GLU A 265 27.14 -35.29 26.72
CA GLU A 265 27.39 -36.74 26.61
C GLU A 265 28.27 -37.12 25.40
N GLU A 266 28.41 -36.25 24.39
CA GLU A 266 29.20 -36.48 23.18
C GLU A 266 30.08 -35.26 22.85
N GLU A 267 31.35 -35.50 22.52
CA GLU A 267 32.21 -34.53 21.82
C GLU A 267 31.78 -34.46 20.35
N ASP A 268 30.58 -33.97 20.09
CA ASP A 268 30.15 -33.70 18.73
C ASP A 268 30.93 -32.49 18.20
N GLU A 269 32.08 -32.77 17.57
CA GLU A 269 32.92 -31.79 16.90
C GLU A 269 32.18 -31.13 15.71
N THR A 270 31.16 -31.79 15.16
CA THR A 270 30.43 -31.37 13.95
C THR A 270 28.92 -31.37 14.14
N ILE A 271 28.26 -30.27 13.80
CA ILE A 271 26.79 -30.17 13.73
C ILE A 271 26.36 -30.19 12.26
N VAL A 272 25.57 -31.19 11.89
CA VAL A 272 24.89 -31.25 10.59
C VAL A 272 23.53 -30.57 10.72
N ILE A 273 23.34 -29.53 9.91
CA ILE A 273 22.11 -28.74 9.80
C ILE A 273 21.35 -29.26 8.59
N ASP A 274 20.12 -29.70 8.83
CA ASP A 274 19.17 -30.09 7.79
C ASP A 274 17.81 -29.47 8.14
N ALA A 275 17.45 -28.40 7.44
CA ALA A 275 16.22 -27.66 7.69
C ALA A 275 15.48 -27.38 6.38
N LEU A 276 14.19 -27.72 6.33
CA LEU A 276 13.32 -27.34 5.22
C LEU A 276 12.77 -25.93 5.46
N VAL A 277 13.09 -24.99 4.57
CA VAL A 277 12.71 -23.58 4.71
C VAL A 277 11.77 -23.20 3.57
N LYS A 278 10.53 -22.81 3.92
CA LYS A 278 9.60 -22.15 3.00
C LYS A 278 10.09 -20.72 2.73
N ARG A 279 10.50 -20.43 1.50
CA ARG A 279 11.01 -19.10 1.11
C ARG A 279 9.93 -18.03 1.15
N GLU A 280 8.70 -18.40 0.87
CA GLU A 280 7.56 -17.49 0.80
C GLU A 280 6.43 -18.02 1.68
N GLU A 281 5.97 -17.21 2.62
CA GLU A 281 4.91 -17.58 3.56
C GLU A 281 3.98 -16.40 3.82
N ALA A 282 2.67 -16.61 3.72
CA ALA A 282 1.68 -15.61 4.06
C ALA A 282 0.91 -16.05 5.32
N LEU A 283 0.76 -15.14 6.28
CA LEU A 283 -0.09 -15.35 7.45
C LEU A 283 -1.22 -14.33 7.44
N LEU A 284 -2.45 -14.79 7.59
CA LEU A 284 -3.64 -13.95 7.73
C LEU A 284 -4.19 -14.11 9.15
N TYR A 285 -4.23 -13.02 9.91
CA TYR A 285 -4.58 -13.00 11.33
C TYR A 285 -3.77 -14.01 12.18
N GLY A 286 -2.52 -14.29 11.79
CA GLY A 286 -1.62 -15.20 12.50
C GLY A 286 -1.68 -16.66 12.03
N THR A 287 -2.59 -17.01 11.13
CA THR A 287 -2.71 -18.36 10.58
C THR A 287 -2.14 -18.42 9.16
N GLU A 288 -1.40 -19.48 8.83
CA GLU A 288 -0.85 -19.68 7.49
C GLU A 288 -1.98 -19.68 6.44
N ALA A 289 -1.83 -18.83 5.42
CA ALA A 289 -2.84 -18.56 4.42
C ALA A 289 -2.44 -19.16 3.07
N MET A 290 -3.41 -19.77 2.39
CA MET A 290 -3.23 -20.20 1.00
C MET A 290 -3.34 -19.02 0.05
N ILE A 291 -2.41 -18.94 -0.91
CA ILE A 291 -2.35 -17.87 -1.92
C ILE A 291 -3.00 -18.35 -3.22
N GLU A 292 -4.10 -17.72 -3.61
CA GLU A 292 -4.84 -18.00 -4.85
C GLU A 292 -4.76 -16.79 -5.79
N VAL A 293 -4.02 -16.90 -6.90
CA VAL A 293 -3.74 -15.76 -7.80
C VAL A 293 -4.88 -15.45 -8.79
N LYS A 294 -5.81 -16.38 -9.02
CA LYS A 294 -6.82 -16.28 -10.11
C LYS A 294 -8.31 -16.13 -9.74
N PRO A 295 -8.78 -16.06 -8.47
CA PRO A 295 -10.22 -16.11 -8.20
C PRO A 295 -10.97 -14.79 -8.49
N VAL A 296 -10.28 -13.64 -8.58
CA VAL A 296 -10.88 -12.32 -8.83
C VAL A 296 -10.02 -11.51 -9.80
N PRO A 297 -10.57 -11.00 -10.92
CA PRO A 297 -9.79 -10.20 -11.87
C PRO A 297 -9.07 -9.01 -11.18
N GLY A 298 -7.74 -8.99 -11.29
CA GLY A 298 -6.88 -7.94 -10.73
C GLY A 298 -6.59 -8.05 -9.23
N PHE A 299 -6.92 -9.16 -8.56
CA PHE A 299 -6.64 -9.40 -7.14
C PHE A 299 -6.08 -10.81 -6.90
N VAL A 300 -5.11 -10.91 -5.99
CA VAL A 300 -4.63 -12.14 -5.36
C VAL A 300 -5.43 -12.36 -4.07
N CYS A 301 -5.92 -13.57 -3.84
CA CYS A 301 -6.67 -13.91 -2.64
C CYS A 301 -5.83 -14.72 -1.66
N PHE A 302 -5.84 -14.29 -0.40
CA PHE A 302 -5.30 -15.03 0.72
C PHE A 302 -6.47 -15.63 1.48
N THR A 303 -6.42 -16.94 1.73
CA THR A 303 -7.52 -17.65 2.39
C THR A 303 -7.04 -18.51 3.55
N VAL A 304 -7.79 -18.47 4.64
CA VAL A 304 -7.58 -19.31 5.83
C VAL A 304 -8.88 -20.07 6.12
N PRO A 305 -8.80 -21.37 6.49
CA PRO A 305 -9.97 -22.11 6.98
C PRO A 305 -10.60 -21.38 8.17
N ASN A 306 -11.92 -21.25 8.21
CA ASN A 306 -12.58 -20.71 9.40
C ASN A 306 -12.87 -21.85 10.39
N ASP A 307 -12.51 -21.65 11.66
CA ASP A 307 -12.72 -22.62 12.75
C ASP A 307 -14.21 -22.89 13.03
N SER A 308 -15.12 -22.08 12.49
CA SER A 308 -16.56 -22.14 12.79
C SER A 308 -17.33 -23.30 12.13
N GLY A 309 -16.68 -24.32 11.57
CA GLY A 309 -17.31 -25.55 11.05
C GLY A 309 -18.25 -25.42 9.82
N ASN A 310 -18.67 -24.22 9.47
CA ASN A 310 -19.65 -23.94 8.41
C ASN A 310 -19.05 -23.86 6.99
N GLY A 311 -17.78 -24.24 6.79
CA GLY A 311 -17.10 -24.17 5.49
C GLY A 311 -16.80 -22.76 4.96
N ASN A 312 -17.12 -21.70 5.72
CA ASN A 312 -16.68 -20.35 5.39
C ASN A 312 -15.15 -20.26 5.49
N LYS A 313 -14.53 -19.45 4.64
CA LYS A 313 -13.09 -19.16 4.70
C LYS A 313 -12.91 -17.69 5.00
N VAL A 314 -11.95 -17.34 5.84
CA VAL A 314 -11.53 -15.93 5.99
C VAL A 314 -10.76 -15.55 4.73
N ARG A 315 -11.18 -14.48 4.05
CA ARG A 315 -10.57 -14.06 2.78
C ARG A 315 -10.06 -12.63 2.82
N LEU A 316 -8.86 -12.42 2.29
CA LEU A 316 -8.33 -11.11 1.97
C LEU A 316 -7.98 -11.05 0.48
N GLY A 317 -8.61 -10.16 -0.27
CA GLY A 317 -8.22 -9.85 -1.64
C GLY A 317 -7.21 -8.70 -1.65
N MET A 318 -6.01 -8.93 -2.16
CA MET A 318 -5.00 -7.91 -2.39
C MET A 318 -4.91 -7.58 -3.87
N GLY A 319 -4.95 -6.29 -4.21
CA GLY A 319 -4.85 -5.85 -5.60
C GLY A 319 -3.50 -6.25 -6.18
N LEU A 320 -3.51 -6.69 -7.45
CA LEU A 320 -2.31 -7.18 -8.14
C LEU A 320 -1.18 -6.14 -8.12
N ALA A 321 -1.50 -4.85 -8.29
CA ALA A 321 -0.57 -3.74 -8.14
C ALA A 321 0.20 -3.71 -6.82
N VAL A 322 -0.42 -4.12 -5.71
CA VAL A 322 0.19 -4.10 -4.37
C VAL A 322 0.99 -5.38 -4.15
N PHE A 323 0.48 -6.51 -4.60
CA PHE A 323 1.19 -7.79 -4.56
C PHE A 323 2.48 -7.77 -5.39
N GLU A 324 2.40 -7.29 -6.64
CA GLU A 324 3.55 -7.12 -7.53
C GLU A 324 4.54 -6.09 -7.01
N ALA A 325 4.09 -5.02 -6.34
CA ALA A 325 4.99 -4.07 -5.71
C ALA A 325 5.81 -4.73 -4.59
N MET A 326 5.19 -5.52 -3.71
CA MET A 326 5.89 -6.23 -2.64
C MET A 326 6.90 -7.25 -3.18
N ARG A 327 6.49 -8.06 -4.17
CA ARG A 327 7.40 -9.01 -4.83
C ARG A 327 8.52 -8.30 -5.61
N GLY A 328 8.19 -7.20 -6.29
CA GLY A 328 9.15 -6.40 -7.05
C GLY A 328 10.27 -5.83 -6.18
N ILE A 329 9.95 -5.34 -4.97
CA ILE A 329 10.95 -4.89 -3.99
C ILE A 329 11.95 -6.02 -3.68
N GLN A 330 11.47 -7.26 -3.54
CA GLN A 330 12.32 -8.42 -3.25
C GLN A 330 13.19 -8.80 -4.46
N VAL A 331 12.61 -8.83 -5.66
CA VAL A 331 13.35 -9.14 -6.91
C VAL A 331 14.44 -8.12 -7.19
N GLU A 332 14.11 -6.83 -7.17
CA GLU A 332 15.05 -5.74 -7.49
C GLU A 332 16.27 -5.74 -6.55
N ARG A 333 16.05 -6.14 -5.30
CA ARG A 333 17.10 -6.23 -4.29
C ARG A 333 17.87 -7.56 -4.32
N GLY A 334 17.64 -8.38 -5.35
CA GLY A 334 18.35 -9.64 -5.61
C GLY A 334 17.92 -10.80 -4.72
N TRP A 335 16.74 -10.74 -4.10
CA TRP A 335 16.32 -11.75 -3.12
C TRP A 335 15.46 -12.89 -3.68
N MET A 336 14.85 -12.72 -4.86
CA MET A 336 14.08 -13.77 -5.51
C MET A 336 14.77 -14.26 -6.77
N GLU A 337 15.28 -15.49 -6.73
CA GLU A 337 15.59 -16.30 -7.90
C GLU A 337 14.34 -17.12 -8.29
N GLU A 338 14.11 -17.35 -9.58
CA GLU A 338 12.89 -17.97 -10.12
C GLU A 338 12.70 -19.48 -9.79
N GLN A 339 13.43 -20.05 -8.83
CA GLN A 339 13.41 -21.49 -8.59
C GLN A 339 13.21 -21.84 -7.10
N GLU A 340 12.15 -22.63 -6.90
CA GLU A 340 11.70 -23.35 -5.70
C GLU A 340 11.17 -22.52 -4.51
N HIS A 341 9.94 -22.84 -4.11
CA HIS A 341 9.25 -22.26 -2.94
C HIS A 341 9.74 -22.85 -1.61
N ASP A 342 10.16 -24.11 -1.62
CA ASP A 342 10.67 -24.83 -0.45
C ASP A 342 12.12 -25.23 -0.75
N VAL A 343 13.04 -24.79 0.10
CA VAL A 343 14.47 -25.04 -0.08
C VAL A 343 15.00 -25.77 1.15
N ARG A 344 15.73 -26.85 0.92
CA ARG A 344 16.44 -27.57 1.99
C ARG A 344 17.78 -26.91 2.24
N VAL A 345 18.01 -26.48 3.47
CA VAL A 345 19.27 -25.90 3.94
C VAL A 345 20.08 -27.03 4.56
N GLU A 346 21.07 -27.50 3.81
CA GLU A 346 22.05 -28.50 4.26
C GLU A 346 23.40 -27.82 4.50
N ARG A 347 23.91 -27.88 5.73
CA ARG A 347 25.18 -27.25 6.10
C ARG A 347 25.86 -28.01 7.23
N VAL A 348 27.19 -28.02 7.24
CA VAL A 348 27.98 -28.59 8.33
C VAL A 348 28.73 -27.47 9.02
N GLU A 349 28.56 -27.36 10.33
CA GLU A 349 29.28 -26.39 11.16
C GLU A 349 30.19 -27.13 12.14
N GLU A 350 31.48 -26.86 12.06
CA GLU A 350 32.48 -27.41 12.96
C GLU A 350 32.61 -26.51 14.19
N SER A 351 32.62 -27.11 15.37
CA SER A 351 32.99 -26.44 16.61
C SER A 351 34.48 -26.05 16.50
N GLY A 352 34.74 -24.80 16.11
CA GLY A 352 36.10 -24.35 15.82
C GLY A 352 37.08 -24.63 16.96
N ARG A 353 38.11 -25.44 16.69
CA ARG A 353 39.27 -25.77 17.55
C ARG A 353 40.08 -24.56 18.08
N ARG A 354 39.61 -23.32 17.86
CA ARG A 354 40.23 -22.06 18.31
C ARG A 354 39.55 -21.42 19.53
N ARG A 355 38.54 -22.05 20.14
CA ARG A 355 38.09 -21.62 21.47
C ARG A 355 39.03 -22.24 22.50
N ARG A 356 39.65 -21.39 23.32
CA ARG A 356 40.49 -21.74 24.48
C ARG A 356 39.98 -23.04 25.12
N GLU A 357 40.90 -23.95 25.40
CA GLU A 357 40.73 -25.38 25.76
C GLU A 357 39.74 -25.73 26.90
N ASN A 358 38.90 -24.81 27.40
CA ASN A 358 37.96 -25.02 28.51
C ASN A 358 36.55 -24.44 28.32
N MET A 359 36.17 -23.94 27.14
CA MET A 359 34.82 -23.38 26.90
C MET A 359 33.89 -24.39 26.20
N LYS A 360 33.13 -25.16 26.98
CA LYS A 360 32.04 -26.03 26.47
C LYS A 360 30.88 -25.16 26.02
N TRP A 361 30.46 -25.30 24.76
CA TRP A 361 29.27 -24.64 24.22
C TRP A 361 28.00 -25.25 24.84
N LYS A 362 26.96 -24.44 25.05
CA LYS A 362 25.68 -24.85 25.64
C LYS A 362 24.59 -25.03 24.58
N ARG A 363 24.58 -24.15 23.57
CA ARG A 363 23.57 -24.16 22.52
C ARG A 363 24.16 -23.68 21.19
N PHE A 364 23.70 -24.30 20.13
CA PHE A 364 23.89 -23.89 18.75
C PHE A 364 22.55 -23.45 18.17
N GLY A 365 22.55 -22.37 17.39
CA GLY A 365 21.39 -21.91 16.63
C GLY A 365 21.79 -21.49 15.22
N CYS A 366 20.97 -21.84 14.24
CA CYS A 366 21.08 -21.43 12.85
C CYS A 366 19.87 -20.57 12.50
N TYR A 367 20.14 -19.40 11.93
CA TYR A 367 19.15 -18.37 11.68
C TYR A 367 19.16 -17.96 10.22
N VAL A 368 17.98 -17.75 9.65
CA VAL A 368 17.79 -17.18 8.31
C VAL A 368 17.32 -15.74 8.43
N LEU A 369 17.79 -14.87 7.54
CA LEU A 369 17.25 -13.52 7.46
C LEU A 369 15.85 -13.57 6.84
N VAL A 370 14.89 -12.93 7.50
CA VAL A 370 13.50 -12.82 7.03
C VAL A 370 13.16 -11.36 6.81
N GLU A 371 12.56 -11.11 5.66
CA GLU A 371 11.88 -9.86 5.36
C GLU A 371 10.37 -10.06 5.34
N SER A 372 9.66 -9.37 6.22
CA SER A 372 8.22 -9.51 6.36
C SER A 372 7.53 -8.21 5.99
N PHE A 373 6.59 -8.26 5.05
CA PHE A 373 5.62 -7.19 4.86
C PHE A 373 4.47 -7.36 5.84
N LEU A 374 4.22 -6.35 6.66
CA LEU A 374 3.12 -6.33 7.63
C LEU A 374 2.07 -5.33 7.17
N VAL A 375 0.85 -5.83 6.95
CA VAL A 375 -0.31 -5.02 6.56
C VAL A 375 -1.18 -4.77 7.79
N ARG A 376 -1.18 -3.53 8.27
CA ARG A 376 -1.93 -3.08 9.44
C ARG A 376 -3.08 -2.17 9.03
N ARG A 377 -4.25 -2.36 9.63
CA ARG A 377 -5.29 -1.33 9.61
C ARG A 377 -4.80 -0.10 10.36
N ILE A 378 -5.38 1.05 10.05
CA ILE A 378 -5.06 2.30 10.75
C ILE A 378 -5.43 2.30 12.25
N ASP A 379 -6.25 1.33 12.69
CA ASP A 379 -6.57 1.09 14.10
C ASP A 379 -5.51 0.22 14.83
N GLY A 380 -4.43 -0.16 14.14
CA GLY A 380 -3.32 -0.94 14.67
C GLY A 380 -3.48 -2.46 14.51
N ILE A 381 -4.64 -2.95 14.05
CA ILE A 381 -4.86 -4.38 13.87
C ILE A 381 -4.02 -4.90 12.71
N LEU A 382 -3.13 -5.85 12.99
CA LEU A 382 -2.39 -6.60 11.98
C LEU A 382 -3.33 -7.58 11.27
N ILE A 383 -3.48 -7.41 9.96
CA ILE A 383 -4.30 -8.30 9.13
C ILE A 383 -3.44 -9.39 8.54
N MET A 384 -2.29 -9.03 7.97
CA MET A 384 -1.50 -9.95 7.17
C MET A 384 -0.01 -9.75 7.41
N LYS A 385 0.72 -10.85 7.45
CA LYS A 385 2.17 -10.90 7.27
C LYS A 385 2.48 -11.63 5.97
N TYR A 386 3.52 -11.18 5.28
CA TYR A 386 4.03 -11.84 4.08
C TYR A 386 5.55 -11.91 4.14
N ASN A 387 6.04 -13.10 4.45
CA ASN A 387 7.43 -13.37 4.80
C ASN A 387 8.19 -13.86 3.58
N PHE A 388 9.40 -13.34 3.42
CA PHE A 388 10.41 -13.75 2.47
C PHE A 388 11.65 -14.22 3.26
N LYS A 389 11.95 -15.52 3.21
CA LYS A 389 13.08 -16.13 3.92
C LYS A 389 14.26 -16.30 2.98
N HIS A 390 15.37 -15.63 3.32
CA HIS A 390 16.53 -15.50 2.46
C HIS A 390 17.56 -16.59 2.75
N THR A 391 17.39 -17.76 2.15
CA THR A 391 18.23 -18.95 2.40
C THR A 391 19.71 -18.76 2.06
N HIS A 392 20.08 -17.76 1.28
CA HIS A 392 21.48 -17.38 1.03
C HIS A 392 22.09 -16.47 2.11
N LYS A 393 21.28 -15.97 3.06
CA LYS A 393 21.73 -15.18 4.23
C LYS A 393 21.41 -15.93 5.51
N ILE A 394 22.37 -16.75 5.92
CA ILE A 394 22.31 -17.57 7.12
C ILE A 394 23.37 -17.09 8.11
N GLN A 395 22.99 -17.04 9.39
CA GLN A 395 23.92 -16.84 10.49
C GLN A 395 23.84 -18.02 11.47
N CYS A 396 24.99 -18.57 11.82
CA CYS A 396 25.11 -19.61 12.83
C CYS A 396 25.75 -19.02 14.09
N LYS A 397 25.25 -19.40 15.26
CA LYS A 397 25.77 -18.91 16.54
C LYS A 397 25.92 -20.02 17.56
N TRP A 398 27.02 -19.96 18.29
CA TRP A 398 27.37 -20.84 19.38
C TRP A 398 27.39 -20.07 20.69
N ASP A 399 26.57 -20.48 21.66
CA ASP A 399 26.59 -20.01 23.06
C ASP A 399 27.62 -20.77 23.88
#